data_AF-A0A5J4SDE3-F1
#
_entry.id   AF-A0A5J4SDE3-F1
#
_cell.length_a   1.000
_cell.length_b   1.000
_cell.length_c   1.000
_cell.angle_alpha   90.00
_cell.angle_beta   90.00
_cell.angle_gamma   90.00
#
_symmetry.space_group_name_H-M   'P 1'
#
loop_
_entity.id
_entity.type
_entity.pdbx_description
1 polymer ?
#
loop_
_entity_poly.entity_id
_entity_poly.type
_entity_poly.pdbx_seq_one_letter_code
_entity_poly.pdbx_strand_id
1 'polypeptide(L)'
;MLHVRYNNGYTAIYRHLSGFVSPIKERVDNYQYENETWEVSITPDSTEYPLHAGQQIAWSGNTGYSFGPHLHMDLFETESGDYVDALPFYKHLIKDTRAPAIQSIMFFPQAGKGVVNGKEKRQTFTPGQMKPIEAWGLIGAGIKAYDYMDGANNRCGVHTVSLSVDDKEVFRSVVDHFSANESRMIYSWTYNTYMKSFIEPGNKLRMLQAFNDQNGLIAIDEERDYRFKYELKDLYGNTSRYQFIVRGKPQSIAQPDYTGKYYLNRDKVNSISEPGLELHIPKESLYDNVLLNYNVRIDSESIANTYQLNDEPIPMQTYGDLYIGVRNKTVADTTKYYIAGVGKNGKTTSLGGKYANGFVQTRVRELGTFTVKVDTVPPQITAVTPERWRSTGKIIFKITEKETDIASYRGTVDGKYVPFGWEIMTNRIIYQVSPLKVKKGVKHTVELVVTDECGNKGTITIDTIL
;
A
#
# COMPACT_ATOMS: atom_id res chain seq x y z
N MET A 1 -15.09 1.23 -11.61
CA MET A 1 -13.93 1.20 -12.53
C MET A 1 -14.39 0.62 -13.84
N LEU A 2 -13.78 0.98 -14.96
CA LEU A 2 -14.12 0.43 -16.28
C LEU A 2 -12.85 -0.06 -16.97
N HIS A 3 -12.86 -1.31 -17.42
CA HIS A 3 -11.77 -1.90 -18.19
C HIS A 3 -12.16 -1.87 -19.67
N VAL A 4 -11.30 -1.30 -20.51
CA VAL A 4 -11.51 -1.21 -21.97
C VAL A 4 -10.39 -1.94 -22.67
N ARG A 5 -10.73 -3.05 -23.32
CA ARG A 5 -9.79 -3.86 -24.11
C ARG A 5 -9.69 -3.28 -25.52
N TYR A 6 -8.47 -3.02 -25.96
CA TYR A 6 -8.15 -2.54 -27.30
C TYR A 6 -7.68 -3.70 -28.19
N ASN A 7 -7.88 -3.55 -29.50
CA ASN A 7 -7.50 -4.56 -30.50
C ASN A 7 -5.98 -4.68 -30.70
N ASN A 8 -5.19 -3.76 -30.12
CA ASN A 8 -3.73 -3.76 -30.21
C ASN A 8 -3.04 -4.53 -29.06
N GLY A 9 -3.80 -5.30 -28.28
CA GLY A 9 -3.24 -6.14 -27.20
C GLY A 9 -3.08 -5.44 -25.85
N TYR A 10 -3.63 -4.23 -25.69
CA TYR A 10 -3.64 -3.52 -24.41
C TYR A 10 -5.05 -3.36 -23.84
N THR A 11 -5.14 -3.22 -22.52
CA THR A 11 -6.37 -2.87 -21.82
C THR A 11 -6.10 -1.63 -20.97
N ALA A 12 -7.01 -0.66 -21.01
CA ALA A 12 -6.98 0.50 -20.13
C ALA A 12 -7.95 0.33 -18.96
N ILE A 13 -7.56 0.74 -17.76
CA ILE A 13 -8.46 0.90 -16.61
C ILE A 13 -8.75 2.37 -16.41
N TYR A 14 -10.02 2.73 -16.46
CA TYR A 14 -10.50 4.04 -16.04
C TYR A 14 -11.01 3.97 -14.59
N ARG A 15 -10.38 4.75 -13.70
CA ARG A 15 -10.74 4.82 -12.28
C ARG A 15 -11.44 6.13 -11.93
N HIS A 16 -11.95 6.18 -10.71
CA HIS A 16 -12.59 7.36 -10.13
C HIS A 16 -13.82 7.90 -10.89
N LEU A 17 -14.38 7.14 -11.83
CA LEU A 17 -15.51 7.52 -12.67
C LEU A 17 -16.74 7.92 -11.84
N SER A 18 -17.40 9.03 -12.22
CA SER A 18 -18.63 9.48 -11.55
C SER A 18 -19.87 8.68 -11.98
N GLY A 19 -19.80 8.01 -13.13
CA GLY A 19 -20.84 7.12 -13.62
C GLY A 19 -20.54 6.54 -14.99
N PHE A 20 -21.26 5.48 -15.34
CA PHE A 20 -21.24 4.87 -16.68
C PHE A 20 -22.36 5.44 -17.56
N VAL A 21 -22.21 5.29 -18.87
CA VAL A 21 -23.26 5.58 -19.86
C VAL A 21 -24.07 4.30 -20.17
N SER A 22 -25.32 4.44 -20.62
CA SER A 22 -26.13 3.31 -21.11
C SER A 22 -25.43 2.64 -22.31
N PRO A 23 -25.47 1.30 -22.46
CA PRO A 23 -26.22 0.32 -21.66
C PRO A 23 -25.52 -0.17 -20.38
N ILE A 24 -24.25 0.17 -20.17
CA ILE A 24 -23.46 -0.32 -19.02
C ILE A 24 -24.08 0.11 -17.68
N LYS A 25 -24.53 1.37 -17.60
CA LYS A 25 -25.19 1.92 -16.41
C LYS A 25 -26.42 1.11 -16.00
N GLU A 26 -27.26 0.74 -16.96
CA GLU A 26 -28.52 0.03 -16.71
C GLU A 26 -28.26 -1.37 -16.18
N ARG A 27 -27.27 -2.08 -16.74
CA ARG A 27 -26.86 -3.40 -16.24
C ARG A 27 -26.35 -3.34 -14.81
N VAL A 28 -25.50 -2.35 -14.49
CA VAL A 28 -24.99 -2.16 -13.13
C VAL A 28 -26.14 -1.86 -12.15
N ASP A 29 -27.04 -0.95 -12.50
CA ASP A 29 -28.18 -0.60 -11.65
C ASP A 29 -29.06 -1.83 -11.38
N ASN A 30 -29.43 -2.58 -12.42
CA ASN A 30 -30.26 -3.77 -12.27
C ASN A 30 -29.60 -4.79 -11.34
N TYR A 31 -28.30 -5.06 -11.54
CA TYR A 31 -27.56 -5.98 -10.68
C TYR A 31 -27.55 -5.52 -9.21
N GLN A 32 -27.30 -4.22 -8.96
CA GLN A 32 -27.27 -3.66 -7.60
C GLN A 32 -28.61 -3.84 -6.88
N TYR A 33 -29.73 -3.59 -7.57
CA TYR A 33 -31.05 -3.76 -6.98
C TYR A 33 -31.45 -5.24 -6.82
N GLU A 34 -31.14 -6.10 -7.78
CA GLU A 34 -31.47 -7.53 -7.74
C GLU A 34 -30.73 -8.26 -6.62
N ASN A 35 -29.49 -7.87 -6.35
CA ASN A 35 -28.62 -8.53 -5.36
C ASN A 35 -28.49 -7.75 -4.04
N GLU A 36 -29.23 -6.65 -3.89
CA GLU A 36 -29.15 -5.74 -2.74
C GLU A 36 -27.71 -5.33 -2.36
N THR A 37 -26.88 -4.99 -3.36
CA THR A 37 -25.47 -4.62 -3.17
C THR A 37 -25.10 -3.32 -3.88
N TRP A 38 -24.19 -2.56 -3.29
CA TRP A 38 -23.55 -1.43 -3.96
C TRP A 38 -22.36 -1.87 -4.80
N GLU A 39 -21.54 -2.77 -4.26
CA GLU A 39 -20.33 -3.23 -4.93
C GLU A 39 -20.68 -4.32 -5.93
N VAL A 40 -20.25 -4.11 -7.18
CA VAL A 40 -20.53 -5.00 -8.29
C VAL A 40 -19.27 -5.22 -9.11
N SER A 41 -19.03 -6.48 -9.49
CA SER A 41 -18.04 -6.87 -10.49
C SER A 41 -18.75 -7.57 -11.64
N ILE A 42 -18.67 -7.00 -12.84
CA ILE A 42 -19.28 -7.56 -14.06
C ILE A 42 -18.18 -7.72 -15.09
N THR A 43 -18.01 -8.95 -15.60
CA THR A 43 -17.17 -9.23 -16.77
C THR A 43 -18.10 -9.53 -17.95
N PRO A 44 -18.26 -8.60 -18.89
CA PRO A 44 -19.07 -8.83 -20.08
C PRO A 44 -18.37 -9.79 -21.05
N ASP A 45 -19.17 -10.43 -21.92
CA ASP A 45 -18.60 -11.14 -23.06
C ASP A 45 -17.91 -10.16 -24.03
N SER A 46 -16.88 -10.64 -24.73
CA SER A 46 -16.06 -9.80 -25.62
C SER A 46 -16.84 -9.08 -26.73
N THR A 47 -18.04 -9.57 -27.07
CA THR A 47 -18.92 -9.01 -28.10
C THR A 47 -20.13 -8.27 -27.54
N GLU A 48 -20.29 -8.22 -26.21
CA GLU A 48 -21.49 -7.64 -25.58
C GLU A 48 -21.53 -6.11 -25.69
N TYR A 49 -20.37 -5.48 -25.49
CA TYR A 49 -20.23 -4.02 -25.56
C TYR A 49 -19.11 -3.62 -26.53
N PRO A 50 -19.33 -3.76 -27.86
CA PRO A 50 -18.38 -3.28 -28.85
C PRO A 50 -18.28 -1.75 -28.77
N LEU A 51 -17.05 -1.25 -28.73
CA LEU A 51 -16.75 0.18 -28.64
C LEU A 51 -16.13 0.69 -29.94
N HIS A 52 -16.38 1.96 -30.26
CA HIS A 52 -15.72 2.65 -31.36
C HIS A 52 -15.08 3.97 -30.88
N ALA A 53 -14.09 4.45 -31.65
CA ALA A 53 -13.42 5.71 -31.34
C ALA A 53 -14.41 6.88 -31.27
N GLY A 54 -14.28 7.73 -30.24
CA GLY A 54 -15.18 8.86 -30.00
C GLY A 54 -16.46 8.51 -29.21
N GLN A 55 -16.75 7.23 -28.97
CA GLN A 55 -17.90 6.82 -28.16
C GLN A 55 -17.72 7.22 -26.69
N GLN A 56 -18.73 7.88 -26.13
CA GLN A 56 -18.76 8.13 -24.69
C GLN A 56 -19.23 6.88 -23.93
N ILE A 57 -18.43 6.42 -22.97
CA ILE A 57 -18.70 5.21 -22.18
C ILE A 57 -18.86 5.50 -20.68
N ALA A 58 -18.33 6.61 -20.21
CA ALA A 58 -18.35 7.01 -18.80
C ALA A 58 -18.09 8.51 -18.64
N TRP A 59 -18.22 8.97 -17.40
CA TRP A 59 -17.84 10.32 -16.96
C TRP A 59 -16.67 10.24 -15.99
N SER A 60 -15.62 11.04 -16.21
CA SER A 60 -14.57 11.24 -15.22
C SER A 60 -15.17 11.72 -13.89
N GLY A 61 -14.49 11.47 -12.78
CA GLY A 61 -15.06 11.80 -11.49
C GLY A 61 -14.03 11.78 -10.38
N ASN A 62 -14.55 11.66 -9.16
CA ASN A 62 -13.77 11.68 -7.93
C ASN A 62 -14.20 10.58 -6.95
N THR A 63 -14.71 9.44 -7.46
CA THR A 63 -15.20 8.35 -6.61
C THR A 63 -14.04 7.52 -6.05
N GLY A 64 -14.18 6.95 -4.85
CA GLY A 64 -13.12 6.15 -4.21
C GLY A 64 -12.01 7.02 -3.64
N TYR A 65 -10.78 6.50 -3.58
CA TYR A 65 -9.62 7.22 -3.02
C TYR A 65 -9.08 8.22 -4.06
N SER A 66 -9.62 9.44 -4.08
CA SER A 66 -9.26 10.45 -5.08
C SER A 66 -9.24 11.86 -4.49
N PHE A 67 -8.36 12.72 -5.00
CA PHE A 67 -8.08 14.07 -4.48
C PHE A 67 -8.64 15.21 -5.35
N GLY A 68 -9.47 14.88 -6.34
CA GLY A 68 -10.14 15.84 -7.22
C GLY A 68 -10.65 15.16 -8.50
N PRO A 69 -11.64 15.73 -9.20
CA PRO A 69 -12.09 15.18 -10.48
C PRO A 69 -10.99 15.19 -11.54
N HIS A 70 -10.65 14.01 -12.08
CA HIS A 70 -9.66 13.89 -13.15
C HIS A 70 -9.88 12.60 -13.97
N LEU A 71 -9.16 12.47 -15.09
CA LEU A 71 -9.04 11.21 -15.81
C LEU A 71 -7.90 10.40 -15.20
N HIS A 72 -8.23 9.33 -14.47
CA HIS A 72 -7.26 8.33 -14.04
C HIS A 72 -7.28 7.17 -15.04
N MET A 73 -6.14 6.89 -15.66
CA MET A 73 -5.97 5.80 -16.60
C MET A 73 -4.72 5.00 -16.27
N ASP A 74 -4.88 3.70 -16.05
CA ASP A 74 -3.77 2.74 -16.05
C ASP A 74 -3.81 1.95 -17.37
N LEU A 75 -2.65 1.53 -17.87
CA LEU A 75 -2.53 0.70 -19.06
C LEU A 75 -1.82 -0.61 -18.71
N PHE A 76 -2.30 -1.72 -19.25
CA PHE A 76 -1.67 -3.02 -19.09
C PHE A 76 -1.79 -3.85 -20.37
N GLU A 77 -0.81 -4.73 -20.58
CA GLU A 77 -0.86 -5.73 -21.65
C GLU A 77 -1.97 -6.74 -21.35
N THR A 78 -2.85 -6.97 -22.33
CA THR A 78 -4.03 -7.81 -22.14
C THR A 78 -3.70 -9.28 -21.88
N GLU A 79 -2.64 -9.79 -22.51
CA GLU A 79 -2.26 -11.21 -22.40
C GLU A 79 -1.55 -11.52 -21.08
N SER A 80 -0.54 -10.73 -20.72
CA SER A 80 0.25 -10.92 -19.50
C SER A 80 -0.46 -10.39 -18.24
N GLY A 81 -1.32 -9.38 -18.39
CA GLY A 81 -1.89 -8.63 -17.27
C GLY A 81 -0.90 -7.63 -16.65
N ASP A 82 0.25 -7.42 -17.29
CA ASP A 82 1.32 -6.57 -16.77
C ASP A 82 1.05 -5.10 -17.06
N TYR A 83 1.21 -4.28 -16.02
CA TYR A 83 1.11 -2.83 -16.13
C TYR A 83 2.29 -2.28 -16.91
N VAL A 84 2.03 -1.31 -17.78
CA VAL A 84 3.05 -0.68 -18.63
C VAL A 84 2.97 0.84 -18.51
N ASP A 85 4.07 1.52 -18.78
CA ASP A 85 4.04 2.97 -18.96
C ASP A 85 3.16 3.33 -20.17
N ALA A 86 2.14 4.17 -19.95
CA ALA A 86 1.25 4.64 -21.00
C ALA A 86 1.84 5.82 -21.78
N LEU A 87 2.76 6.59 -21.18
CA LEU A 87 3.32 7.80 -21.80
C LEU A 87 4.01 7.58 -23.15
N PRO A 88 4.68 6.43 -23.45
CA PRO A 88 5.23 6.15 -24.77
C PRO A 88 4.22 6.34 -25.91
N PHE A 89 2.95 5.99 -25.71
CA PHE A 89 1.89 6.15 -26.73
C PHE A 89 1.51 7.60 -27.00
N TYR A 90 1.75 8.49 -26.03
CA TYR A 90 1.35 9.91 -26.07
C TYR A 90 2.55 10.86 -26.22
N LYS A 91 3.76 10.32 -26.40
CA LYS A 91 5.02 11.09 -26.47
C LYS A 91 5.00 12.19 -27.53
N HIS A 92 4.23 12.02 -28.60
CA HIS A 92 4.08 13.01 -29.68
C HIS A 92 3.18 14.21 -29.32
N LEU A 93 2.42 14.12 -28.22
CA LEU A 93 1.51 15.17 -27.74
C LEU A 93 2.07 15.96 -26.55
N ILE A 94 3.14 15.45 -25.95
CA ILE A 94 3.73 15.99 -24.73
C ILE A 94 5.17 16.40 -25.04
N LYS A 95 5.52 17.63 -24.67
CA LYS A 95 6.89 18.11 -24.70
C LYS A 95 7.48 17.95 -23.30
N ASP A 96 8.71 17.48 -23.22
CA ASP A 96 9.45 17.48 -21.96
C ASP A 96 10.95 17.70 -22.16
N THR A 97 11.50 18.62 -21.38
CA THR A 97 12.92 19.04 -21.46
C THR A 97 13.62 19.03 -20.10
N ARG A 98 12.95 18.55 -19.05
CA ARG A 98 13.45 18.62 -17.68
C ARG A 98 14.11 17.31 -17.28
N ALA A 99 15.35 17.37 -16.84
CA ALA A 99 16.03 16.19 -16.32
C ALA A 99 15.55 15.83 -14.90
N PRO A 100 15.54 14.52 -14.54
CA PRO A 100 15.30 14.10 -13.16
C PRO A 100 16.27 14.76 -12.18
N ALA A 101 15.83 15.05 -10.97
CA ALA A 101 16.65 15.69 -9.94
C ALA A 101 16.89 14.79 -8.73
N ILE A 102 18.16 14.64 -8.37
CA ILE A 102 18.60 13.94 -7.17
C ILE A 102 18.37 14.83 -5.94
N GLN A 103 17.74 14.29 -4.91
CA GLN A 103 17.49 14.99 -3.64
C GLN A 103 18.51 14.60 -2.58
N SER A 104 18.76 13.30 -2.43
CA SER A 104 19.70 12.77 -1.44
C SER A 104 20.08 11.33 -1.76
N ILE A 105 21.18 10.88 -1.16
CA ILE A 105 21.71 9.52 -1.25
C ILE A 105 21.72 8.93 0.17
N MET A 106 21.37 7.66 0.29
CA MET A 106 21.44 6.91 1.53
C MET A 106 22.39 5.73 1.39
N PHE A 107 23.24 5.50 2.37
CA PHE A 107 24.00 4.26 2.48
C PHE A 107 23.34 3.28 3.44
N PHE A 108 23.47 2.00 3.10
CA PHE A 108 22.92 0.84 3.79
C PHE A 108 24.09 -0.08 4.17
N PRO A 109 24.81 0.18 5.27
CA PRO A 109 25.82 -0.76 5.77
C PRO A 109 25.17 -2.13 6.04
N GLN A 110 25.84 -3.21 5.62
CA GLN A 110 25.32 -4.56 5.84
C GLN A 110 25.71 -5.02 7.25
N ALA A 111 24.73 -5.38 8.07
CA ALA A 111 24.96 -5.80 9.47
C ALA A 111 26.00 -6.92 9.54
N GLY A 112 27.01 -6.79 10.41
CA GLY A 112 28.10 -7.76 10.53
C GLY A 112 29.12 -7.77 9.38
N LYS A 113 28.91 -6.96 8.34
CA LYS A 113 29.70 -7.04 7.10
C LYS A 113 30.27 -5.71 6.65
N GLY A 114 29.72 -4.58 7.06
CA GLY A 114 30.26 -3.28 6.68
C GLY A 114 29.72 -2.11 7.49
N VAL A 115 30.43 -0.99 7.39
CA VAL A 115 30.17 0.26 8.11
C VAL A 115 30.39 1.45 7.20
N VAL A 116 29.66 2.54 7.49
CA VAL A 116 29.91 3.86 6.91
C VAL A 116 30.16 4.83 8.06
N ASN A 117 31.22 5.63 7.98
CA ASN A 117 31.67 6.54 9.04
C ASN A 117 31.71 5.87 10.43
N GLY A 118 32.18 4.62 10.50
CA GLY A 118 32.28 3.81 11.72
C GLY A 118 30.94 3.34 12.30
N LYS A 119 29.84 3.39 11.53
CA LYS A 119 28.50 3.03 11.99
C LYS A 119 27.82 2.05 11.05
N GLU A 120 27.09 1.11 11.63
CA GLU A 120 26.22 0.17 10.90
C GLU A 120 24.85 0.77 10.56
N LYS A 121 24.53 1.92 11.15
CA LYS A 121 23.26 2.62 10.88
C LYS A 121 23.29 3.29 9.51
N ARG A 122 22.13 3.25 8.83
CA ARG A 122 21.87 3.96 7.58
C ARG A 122 22.18 5.45 7.73
N GLN A 123 22.82 6.03 6.73
CA GLN A 123 23.21 7.45 6.74
C GLN A 123 22.78 8.13 5.45
N THR A 124 22.24 9.34 5.58
CA THR A 124 21.78 10.16 4.47
C THR A 124 22.77 11.28 4.18
N PHE A 125 22.98 11.55 2.90
CA PHE A 125 23.87 12.57 2.39
C PHE A 125 23.17 13.38 1.30
N THR A 126 23.28 14.71 1.40
CA THR A 126 22.69 15.64 0.42
C THR A 126 23.77 16.12 -0.54
N PRO A 127 23.54 16.07 -1.86
CA PRO A 127 24.42 16.69 -2.84
C PRO A 127 24.80 18.13 -2.48
N GLY A 128 26.07 18.48 -2.65
CA GLY A 128 26.59 19.82 -2.31
C GLY A 128 26.92 20.05 -0.83
N GLN A 129 26.55 19.13 0.07
CA GLN A 129 26.86 19.20 1.51
C GLN A 129 27.67 17.99 2.01
N MET A 130 28.19 17.17 1.11
CA MET A 130 28.88 15.95 1.48
C MET A 130 30.25 16.23 2.08
N LYS A 131 30.38 15.88 3.36
CA LYS A 131 31.68 15.63 3.99
C LYS A 131 32.32 14.37 3.37
N PRO A 132 33.64 14.18 3.49
CA PRO A 132 34.26 12.92 3.12
C PRO A 132 33.51 11.72 3.74
N ILE A 133 33.11 10.77 2.91
CA ILE A 133 32.46 9.54 3.35
C ILE A 133 33.54 8.48 3.48
N GLU A 134 33.73 7.96 4.69
CA GLU A 134 34.62 6.82 4.92
C GLU A 134 33.78 5.55 5.05
N ALA A 135 34.20 4.44 4.47
CA ALA A 135 33.51 3.16 4.61
C ALA A 135 34.49 1.99 4.64
N TRP A 136 34.02 0.85 5.17
CA TRP A 136 34.74 -0.41 5.16
C TRP A 136 33.78 -1.59 5.11
N GLY A 137 34.14 -2.64 4.37
CA GLY A 137 33.34 -3.84 4.19
C GLY A 137 32.19 -3.67 3.18
N LEU A 138 31.12 -4.44 3.37
CA LEU A 138 30.00 -4.52 2.44
C LEU A 138 28.93 -3.45 2.71
N ILE A 139 28.64 -2.62 1.73
CA ILE A 139 27.63 -1.55 1.83
C ILE A 139 26.70 -1.54 0.61
N GLY A 140 25.46 -1.11 0.82
CA GLY A 140 24.54 -0.74 -0.26
C GLY A 140 24.42 0.78 -0.37
N ALA A 141 23.98 1.27 -1.52
CA ALA A 141 23.58 2.66 -1.72
C ALA A 141 22.12 2.70 -2.18
N GLY A 142 21.45 3.84 -1.95
CA GLY A 142 20.14 4.13 -2.48
C GLY A 142 19.96 5.63 -2.69
N ILE A 143 18.96 5.99 -3.46
CA ILE A 143 18.77 7.35 -3.94
C ILE A 143 17.33 7.80 -3.76
N LYS A 144 17.17 9.06 -3.34
CA LYS A 144 15.91 9.77 -3.41
C LYS A 144 16.00 10.75 -4.58
N ALA A 145 15.14 10.58 -5.57
CA ALA A 145 15.10 11.42 -6.75
C ALA A 145 13.67 11.54 -7.25
N TYR A 146 13.41 12.59 -8.01
CA TYR A 146 12.12 12.83 -8.67
C TYR A 146 12.35 13.24 -10.10
N ASP A 147 11.47 12.78 -10.97
CA ASP A 147 11.36 13.30 -12.31
C ASP A 147 10.33 14.44 -12.37
N TYR A 148 10.42 15.27 -13.41
CA TYR A 148 9.54 16.41 -13.63
C TYR A 148 9.24 16.55 -15.11
N MET A 149 8.02 16.96 -15.42
CA MET A 149 7.58 17.17 -16.79
C MET A 149 7.26 18.65 -17.04
N ASP A 150 7.55 19.15 -18.24
CA ASP A 150 7.09 20.48 -18.66
C ASP A 150 5.56 20.60 -18.57
N GLY A 151 5.09 21.76 -18.11
CA GLY A 151 3.64 22.03 -17.97
C GLY A 151 2.93 21.30 -16.83
N ALA A 152 3.65 20.47 -16.04
CA ALA A 152 3.11 19.79 -14.87
C ALA A 152 3.82 20.24 -13.57
N ASN A 153 3.06 20.24 -12.47
CA ASN A 153 3.60 20.54 -11.12
C ASN A 153 3.85 19.28 -10.29
N ASN A 154 3.53 18.11 -10.84
CA ASN A 154 3.64 16.83 -10.16
C ASN A 154 5.11 16.41 -10.01
N ARG A 155 5.41 15.65 -8.96
CA ARG A 155 6.66 14.89 -8.86
C ARG A 155 6.40 13.51 -9.47
N CYS A 156 7.20 13.14 -10.47
CA CYS A 156 7.10 11.88 -11.17
C CYS A 156 8.15 10.88 -10.66
N GLY A 157 7.91 9.59 -10.89
CA GLY A 157 8.91 8.55 -10.68
C GLY A 157 10.01 8.66 -11.73
N VAL A 158 11.26 8.38 -11.35
CA VAL A 158 12.38 8.38 -12.29
C VAL A 158 12.34 7.10 -13.11
N HIS A 159 12.32 7.22 -14.44
CA HIS A 159 12.23 6.07 -15.35
C HIS A 159 13.45 5.14 -15.24
N THR A 160 14.66 5.68 -15.30
CA THR A 160 15.90 4.89 -15.16
C THR A 160 16.83 5.47 -14.11
N VAL A 161 17.30 4.61 -13.21
CA VAL A 161 18.34 4.91 -12.20
C VAL A 161 19.49 3.95 -12.41
N SER A 162 20.69 4.45 -12.69
CA SER A 162 21.90 3.63 -12.82
C SER A 162 22.95 4.06 -11.81
N LEU A 163 23.61 3.10 -11.18
CA LEU A 163 24.74 3.31 -10.28
C LEU A 163 25.98 2.64 -10.86
N SER A 164 27.08 3.38 -10.91
CA SER A 164 28.41 2.86 -11.26
C SER A 164 29.42 3.15 -10.15
N VAL A 165 30.40 2.27 -10.00
CA VAL A 165 31.58 2.44 -9.16
C VAL A 165 32.83 2.23 -10.00
N ASP A 166 33.74 3.20 -10.01
CA ASP A 166 34.96 3.19 -10.83
C ASP A 166 34.66 2.91 -12.32
N ASP A 167 33.64 3.60 -12.82
CA ASP A 167 33.10 3.51 -14.19
C ASP A 167 32.55 2.14 -14.62
N LYS A 168 32.42 1.19 -13.68
CA LYS A 168 31.69 -0.07 -13.88
C LYS A 168 30.29 0.07 -13.33
N GLU A 169 29.28 -0.18 -14.15
CA GLU A 169 27.90 -0.23 -13.68
C GLU A 169 27.72 -1.40 -12.71
N VAL A 170 27.07 -1.15 -11.58
CA VAL A 170 26.81 -2.16 -10.53
C VAL A 170 25.31 -2.44 -10.37
N PHE A 171 24.46 -1.47 -10.70
CA PHE A 171 23.02 -1.58 -10.57
C PHE A 171 22.29 -0.68 -11.57
N ARG A 172 21.14 -1.15 -12.04
CA ARG A 172 20.17 -0.37 -12.82
C ARG A 172 18.74 -0.72 -12.43
N SER A 173 17.87 0.28 -12.35
CA SER A 173 16.42 0.08 -12.37
C SER A 173 15.80 0.74 -13.61
N VAL A 174 14.86 0.07 -14.28
CA VAL A 174 14.09 0.59 -15.43
C VAL A 174 12.60 0.36 -15.19
N VAL A 175 11.84 1.42 -14.93
CA VAL A 175 10.42 1.36 -14.56
C VAL A 175 9.53 1.56 -15.78
N ASP A 176 9.46 0.56 -16.66
CA ASP A 176 8.65 0.56 -17.88
C ASP A 176 7.51 -0.46 -17.85
N HIS A 177 7.66 -1.54 -17.08
CA HIS A 177 6.68 -2.62 -16.95
C HIS A 177 6.73 -3.28 -15.56
N PHE A 178 5.59 -3.71 -15.02
CA PHE A 178 5.53 -4.51 -13.79
C PHE A 178 4.27 -5.36 -13.66
N SER A 179 4.35 -6.43 -12.86
CA SER A 179 3.23 -7.33 -12.59
C SER A 179 2.54 -6.93 -11.29
N ALA A 180 1.22 -7.03 -11.23
CA ALA A 180 0.51 -6.88 -9.96
C ALA A 180 1.03 -7.85 -8.88
N ASN A 181 1.50 -9.04 -9.28
CA ASN A 181 2.01 -10.08 -8.38
C ASN A 181 3.37 -9.73 -7.75
N GLU A 182 4.19 -8.91 -8.39
CA GLU A 182 5.50 -8.49 -7.86
C GLU A 182 5.43 -7.14 -7.12
N SER A 183 4.32 -6.40 -7.23
CA SER A 183 4.17 -5.03 -6.70
C SER A 183 4.58 -4.85 -5.24
N ARG A 184 4.32 -5.84 -4.36
CA ARG A 184 4.68 -5.76 -2.93
C ARG A 184 6.19 -5.74 -2.69
N MET A 185 7.00 -6.24 -3.62
CA MET A 185 8.45 -6.19 -3.53
C MET A 185 9.00 -4.75 -3.57
N ILE A 186 8.17 -3.74 -3.85
CA ILE A 186 8.49 -2.32 -3.65
C ILE A 186 8.93 -2.03 -2.22
N TYR A 187 8.42 -2.75 -1.23
CA TYR A 187 8.81 -2.60 0.18
C TYR A 187 10.21 -3.14 0.47
N SER A 188 10.72 -4.03 -0.37
CA SER A 188 12.11 -4.43 -0.36
C SER A 188 12.98 -3.45 -1.14
N TRP A 189 12.52 -3.00 -2.32
CA TRP A 189 13.29 -2.07 -3.14
C TRP A 189 13.44 -0.68 -2.50
N THR A 190 12.47 -0.23 -1.72
CA THR A 190 12.46 1.12 -1.15
C THR A 190 12.61 1.14 0.38
N TYR A 191 13.15 2.23 0.90
CA TYR A 191 13.19 2.52 2.33
C TYR A 191 13.03 4.02 2.56
N ASN A 192 12.02 4.47 3.31
CA ASN A 192 11.79 5.89 3.64
C ASN A 192 11.97 6.85 2.43
N THR A 193 11.37 6.54 1.28
CA THR A 193 11.45 7.27 -0.02
C THR A 193 12.75 7.11 -0.82
N TYR A 194 13.73 6.33 -0.35
CA TYR A 194 14.92 5.99 -1.11
C TYR A 194 14.69 4.70 -1.89
N MET A 195 15.02 4.72 -3.18
CA MET A 195 15.13 3.52 -4.02
C MET A 195 16.51 2.93 -3.80
N LYS A 196 16.58 1.67 -3.35
CA LYS A 196 17.86 0.96 -3.19
C LYS A 196 18.45 0.68 -4.56
N SER A 197 19.78 0.80 -4.62
CA SER A 197 20.59 0.47 -5.78
C SER A 197 21.29 -0.88 -5.60
N PHE A 198 20.59 -1.80 -4.93
CA PHE A 198 20.97 -3.19 -4.70
C PHE A 198 19.70 -4.02 -4.51
N ILE A 199 19.79 -5.31 -4.77
CA ILE A 199 18.65 -6.23 -4.80
C ILE A 199 18.77 -7.18 -3.61
N GLU A 200 17.80 -7.13 -2.69
CA GLU A 200 17.72 -8.11 -1.61
C GLU A 200 17.40 -9.49 -2.19
N PRO A 201 17.93 -10.59 -1.64
CA PRO A 201 17.82 -11.92 -2.25
C PRO A 201 16.39 -12.42 -2.57
N GLY A 202 15.39 -12.01 -1.78
CA GLY A 202 13.97 -12.35 -2.00
C GLY A 202 13.24 -11.40 -2.95
N ASN A 203 13.89 -10.34 -3.42
CA ASN A 203 13.32 -9.38 -4.35
C ASN A 203 13.53 -9.84 -5.80
N LYS A 204 12.43 -10.06 -6.52
CA LYS A 204 12.41 -10.54 -7.90
C LYS A 204 11.79 -9.51 -8.85
N LEU A 205 11.74 -8.24 -8.46
CA LEU A 205 11.28 -7.17 -9.34
C LEU A 205 12.12 -7.15 -10.62
N ARG A 206 11.48 -7.46 -11.75
CA ARG A 206 12.17 -7.53 -13.05
C ARG A 206 12.70 -6.20 -13.56
N MET A 207 12.17 -5.10 -13.04
CA MET A 207 12.69 -3.76 -13.28
C MET A 207 14.09 -3.52 -12.68
N LEU A 208 14.58 -4.41 -11.80
CA LEU A 208 15.87 -4.25 -11.12
C LEU A 208 16.93 -5.20 -11.70
N GLN A 209 18.11 -4.67 -11.94
CA GLN A 209 19.25 -5.39 -12.51
C GLN A 209 20.51 -5.06 -11.70
N ALA A 210 21.30 -6.08 -11.40
CA ALA A 210 22.62 -5.94 -10.81
C ALA A 210 23.66 -6.50 -11.79
N PHE A 211 24.84 -5.86 -11.82
CA PHE A 211 25.91 -6.17 -12.77
C PHE A 211 27.21 -6.59 -12.06
N ASN A 212 27.11 -6.97 -10.79
CA ASN A 212 28.19 -7.53 -10.01
C ASN A 212 27.73 -8.78 -9.24
N ASP A 213 28.68 -9.53 -8.67
CA ASP A 213 28.40 -10.79 -7.96
C ASP A 213 27.75 -10.60 -6.58
N GLN A 214 27.44 -9.35 -6.19
CA GLN A 214 26.87 -8.99 -4.89
C GLN A 214 25.53 -8.27 -5.01
N ASN A 215 24.80 -8.48 -6.10
CA ASN A 215 23.45 -7.94 -6.31
C ASN A 215 23.37 -6.41 -6.16
N GLY A 216 24.39 -5.68 -6.60
CA GLY A 216 24.49 -4.22 -6.51
C GLY A 216 25.05 -3.69 -5.18
N LEU A 217 25.34 -4.57 -4.20
CA LEU A 217 26.14 -4.21 -3.04
C LEU A 217 27.60 -3.96 -3.47
N ILE A 218 28.30 -3.12 -2.71
CA ILE A 218 29.66 -2.68 -3.00
C ILE A 218 30.57 -3.10 -1.84
N ALA A 219 31.60 -3.88 -2.14
CA ALA A 219 32.69 -4.16 -1.21
C ALA A 219 33.69 -2.99 -1.21
N ILE A 220 33.94 -2.44 -0.03
CA ILE A 220 34.94 -1.41 0.23
C ILE A 220 36.03 -2.04 1.11
N ASP A 221 36.98 -2.72 0.51
CA ASP A 221 37.97 -3.61 1.16
C ASP A 221 39.43 -3.23 0.86
N GLU A 222 39.63 -2.13 0.13
CA GLU A 222 40.94 -1.53 -0.15
C GLU A 222 41.01 -0.09 0.37
N GLU A 223 42.18 0.32 0.87
CA GLU A 223 42.49 1.69 1.29
C GLU A 223 42.68 2.63 0.08
N ARG A 224 41.57 3.00 -0.56
CA ARG A 224 41.56 3.90 -1.71
C ARG A 224 40.27 4.69 -1.82
N ASP A 225 40.25 5.64 -2.74
CA ASP A 225 39.03 6.34 -3.12
C ASP A 225 38.26 5.51 -4.18
N TYR A 226 36.97 5.29 -3.94
CA TYR A 226 36.02 4.65 -4.84
C TYR A 226 35.13 5.73 -5.47
N ARG A 227 35.03 5.74 -6.81
CA ARG A 227 34.30 6.78 -7.56
C ARG A 227 32.88 6.32 -7.87
N PHE A 228 31.92 6.79 -7.10
CA PHE A 228 30.51 6.51 -7.33
C PHE A 228 29.92 7.50 -8.32
N LYS A 229 29.03 7.01 -9.19
CA LYS A 229 28.32 7.81 -10.19
C LYS A 229 26.87 7.35 -10.29
N TYR A 230 25.94 8.23 -9.99
CA TYR A 230 24.53 8.06 -10.37
C TYR A 230 24.27 8.71 -11.73
N GLU A 231 23.53 8.02 -12.58
CA GLU A 231 22.93 8.55 -13.80
C GLU A 231 21.43 8.31 -13.76
N LEU A 232 20.64 9.37 -13.88
CA LEU A 232 19.18 9.32 -13.92
C LEU A 232 18.68 9.76 -15.29
N LYS A 233 17.70 9.06 -15.82
CA LYS A 233 17.12 9.34 -17.14
C LYS A 233 15.59 9.23 -17.08
N ASP A 234 14.91 10.19 -17.71
CA ASP A 234 13.46 10.15 -17.91
C ASP A 234 13.08 9.41 -19.22
N LEU A 235 11.79 9.40 -19.56
CA LEU A 235 11.28 8.80 -20.80
C LEU A 235 11.70 9.56 -22.08
N TYR A 236 12.03 10.86 -21.98
CA TYR A 236 12.39 11.72 -23.11
C TYR A 236 13.90 11.73 -23.39
N GLY A 237 14.69 11.17 -22.49
CA GLY A 237 16.14 11.12 -22.55
C GLY A 237 16.85 12.26 -21.80
N ASN A 238 16.11 13.13 -21.11
CA ASN A 238 16.71 14.13 -20.25
C ASN A 238 17.45 13.41 -19.12
N THR A 239 18.71 13.79 -18.91
CA THR A 239 19.64 13.03 -18.08
C THR A 239 20.29 13.92 -17.04
N SER A 240 20.34 13.46 -15.79
CA SER A 240 21.18 14.05 -14.74
C SER A 240 22.24 13.07 -14.26
N ARG A 241 23.40 13.60 -13.87
CA ARG A 241 24.54 12.81 -13.39
C ARG A 241 25.07 13.40 -12.11
N TYR A 242 25.46 12.54 -11.18
CA TYR A 242 26.06 12.97 -9.93
C TYR A 242 27.16 12.03 -9.50
N GLN A 243 28.34 12.59 -9.23
CA GLN A 243 29.55 11.86 -8.86
C GLN A 243 29.98 12.24 -7.45
N PHE A 244 30.48 11.25 -6.71
CA PHE A 244 31.03 11.44 -5.38
C PHE A 244 32.04 10.34 -5.05
N ILE A 245 32.83 10.58 -4.00
CA ILE A 245 33.88 9.68 -3.56
C ILE A 245 33.50 9.04 -2.22
N VAL A 246 33.70 7.73 -2.13
CA VAL A 246 33.73 7.00 -0.85
C VAL A 246 35.17 6.54 -0.62
N ARG A 247 35.75 6.93 0.50
CA ARG A 247 37.10 6.53 0.87
C ARG A 247 37.06 5.22 1.64
N GLY A 248 37.68 4.19 1.10
CA GLY A 248 37.96 2.96 1.81
C GLY A 248 38.97 3.22 2.90
N LYS A 249 38.59 2.95 4.14
CA LYS A 249 39.45 3.10 5.32
C LYS A 249 39.07 2.03 6.34
N PRO A 250 40.00 1.17 6.78
CA PRO A 250 39.76 0.14 7.77
C PRO A 250 39.02 0.66 9.00
N GLN A 251 37.90 0.01 9.30
CA GLN A 251 37.04 0.31 10.44
C GLN A 251 36.59 -1.01 11.08
N SER A 252 36.38 -0.99 12.39
CA SER A 252 35.82 -2.13 13.11
C SER A 252 34.38 -2.38 12.69
N ILE A 253 34.02 -3.65 12.49
CA ILE A 253 32.67 -4.10 12.14
C ILE A 253 32.21 -5.01 13.28
N ALA A 254 31.10 -4.67 13.95
CA ALA A 254 30.60 -5.49 15.03
C ALA A 254 29.92 -6.74 14.45
N GLN A 255 30.11 -7.89 15.08
CA GLN A 255 29.44 -9.13 14.65
C GLN A 255 28.13 -9.29 15.43
N PRO A 256 26.97 -9.33 14.76
CA PRO A 256 25.70 -9.62 15.42
C PRO A 256 25.66 -11.06 15.93
N ASP A 257 24.90 -11.28 17.00
CA ASP A 257 24.60 -12.64 17.47
C ASP A 257 23.48 -13.25 16.61
N TYR A 258 23.87 -14.06 15.63
CA TYR A 258 22.95 -14.79 14.76
C TYR A 258 22.50 -16.14 15.33
N THR A 259 22.92 -16.51 16.55
CA THR A 259 22.59 -17.80 17.16
C THR A 259 21.29 -17.77 17.97
N GLY A 260 20.72 -16.58 18.17
CA GLY A 260 19.48 -16.39 18.92
C GLY A 260 18.24 -16.89 18.18
N LYS A 261 17.21 -17.27 18.96
CA LYS A 261 15.87 -17.68 18.50
C LYS A 261 15.13 -16.64 17.62
N TYR A 262 15.64 -15.42 17.58
CA TYR A 262 15.07 -14.28 16.87
C TYR A 262 15.76 -13.97 15.53
N TYR A 263 16.68 -14.85 15.10
CA TYR A 263 17.23 -14.84 13.76
C TYR A 263 16.34 -15.66 12.80
N LEU A 264 15.66 -14.96 11.90
CA LEU A 264 14.77 -15.55 10.91
C LEU A 264 15.51 -15.73 9.58
N ASN A 265 15.43 -16.94 9.03
CA ASN A 265 16.06 -17.28 7.77
C ASN A 265 15.04 -17.25 6.62
N ARG A 266 15.35 -16.52 5.56
CA ARG A 266 14.48 -16.38 4.38
C ARG A 266 14.08 -17.71 3.75
N ASP A 267 15.03 -18.63 3.67
CA ASP A 267 14.92 -19.90 2.94
C ASP A 267 14.37 -21.03 3.80
N LYS A 268 13.84 -20.72 4.99
CA LYS A 268 13.22 -21.69 5.89
C LYS A 268 11.84 -21.22 6.33
N VAL A 269 11.03 -22.17 6.78
CA VAL A 269 9.88 -21.84 7.63
C VAL A 269 10.44 -21.35 8.97
N ASN A 270 9.92 -20.23 9.46
CA ASN A 270 10.32 -19.69 10.75
C ASN A 270 9.13 -19.73 11.71
N SER A 271 9.42 -20.03 12.97
CA SER A 271 8.41 -20.03 14.04
C SER A 271 8.96 -19.27 15.24
N ILE A 272 8.14 -18.40 15.83
CA ILE A 272 8.41 -17.76 17.12
C ILE A 272 7.35 -18.28 18.07
N SER A 273 7.78 -18.90 19.16
CA SER A 273 6.90 -19.43 20.21
C SER A 273 7.35 -18.87 21.54
N GLU A 274 6.52 -17.99 22.10
CA GLU A 274 6.73 -17.35 23.40
C GLU A 274 5.45 -17.52 24.22
N PRO A 275 5.50 -17.39 25.55
CA PRO A 275 4.29 -17.42 26.37
C PRO A 275 3.25 -16.40 25.87
N GLY A 276 2.14 -16.91 25.31
CA GLY A 276 1.03 -16.12 24.77
C GLY A 276 1.24 -15.54 23.36
N LEU A 277 2.30 -15.91 22.65
CA LEU A 277 2.54 -15.53 21.25
C LEU A 277 2.99 -16.74 20.44
N GLU A 278 2.32 -16.97 19.33
CA GLU A 278 2.79 -17.88 18.29
C GLU A 278 2.74 -17.18 16.94
N LEU A 279 3.84 -17.30 16.19
CA LEU A 279 3.95 -16.76 14.84
C LEU A 279 4.59 -17.80 13.94
N HIS A 280 3.95 -18.09 12.82
CA HIS A 280 4.50 -18.94 11.76
C HIS A 280 4.67 -18.16 10.47
N ILE A 281 5.89 -18.14 9.97
CA ILE A 281 6.27 -17.45 8.74
C ILE A 281 6.64 -18.52 7.70
N PRO A 282 5.89 -18.63 6.60
CA PRO A 282 6.23 -19.54 5.51
C PRO A 282 7.60 -19.24 4.92
N LYS A 283 8.23 -20.27 4.33
CA LYS A 283 9.45 -20.12 3.54
C LYS A 283 9.26 -19.03 2.46
N GLU A 284 10.32 -18.26 2.18
CA GLU A 284 10.36 -17.20 1.15
C GLU A 284 9.43 -16.00 1.43
N SER A 285 8.89 -15.88 2.65
CA SER A 285 8.11 -14.70 3.05
C SER A 285 8.97 -13.45 3.27
N LEU A 286 10.23 -13.61 3.67
CA LEU A 286 11.16 -12.51 3.94
C LEU A 286 11.91 -12.12 2.65
N TYR A 287 12.39 -10.88 2.58
CA TYR A 287 13.25 -10.43 1.46
C TYR A 287 14.73 -10.69 1.72
N ASP A 288 15.13 -10.74 2.98
CA ASP A 288 16.47 -11.13 3.44
C ASP A 288 16.35 -11.83 4.80
N ASN A 289 17.45 -12.38 5.30
CA ASN A 289 17.51 -12.85 6.68
C ASN A 289 17.34 -11.67 7.65
N VAL A 290 16.66 -11.91 8.76
CA VAL A 290 16.28 -10.86 9.70
C VAL A 290 16.72 -11.26 11.09
N LEU A 291 17.48 -10.40 11.76
CA LEU A 291 17.67 -10.47 13.21
C LEU A 291 16.66 -9.51 13.85
N LEU A 292 15.68 -10.06 14.56
CA LEU A 292 14.62 -9.28 15.19
C LEU A 292 15.07 -8.58 16.47
N ASN A 293 14.58 -7.36 16.68
CA ASN A 293 14.65 -6.64 17.96
C ASN A 293 13.41 -6.96 18.84
N TYR A 294 13.33 -8.22 19.26
CA TYR A 294 12.18 -8.72 20.01
C TYR A 294 12.12 -8.14 21.43
N ASN A 295 10.92 -7.73 21.87
CA ASN A 295 10.65 -7.36 23.25
C ASN A 295 9.18 -7.70 23.61
N VAL A 296 8.90 -7.92 24.89
CA VAL A 296 7.55 -8.11 25.41
C VAL A 296 7.28 -7.15 26.56
N ARG A 297 6.17 -6.41 26.47
CA ARG A 297 5.66 -5.63 27.60
C ARG A 297 4.52 -6.40 28.25
N ILE A 298 4.75 -6.80 29.49
CA ILE A 298 3.76 -7.49 30.32
C ILE A 298 3.02 -6.45 31.14
N ASP A 299 1.70 -6.51 31.09
CA ASP A 299 0.79 -5.73 31.91
C ASP A 299 -0.28 -6.69 32.45
N SER A 300 -0.41 -6.79 33.77
CA SER A 300 -1.32 -7.73 34.42
C SER A 300 -2.80 -7.40 34.22
N GLU A 301 -3.12 -6.15 33.87
CA GLU A 301 -4.50 -5.70 33.65
C GLU A 301 -4.89 -5.72 32.17
N SER A 302 -3.91 -5.77 31.27
CA SER A 302 -4.13 -5.81 29.83
C SER A 302 -4.81 -7.10 29.36
N ILE A 303 -5.60 -7.02 28.27
CA ILE A 303 -6.25 -8.16 27.64
C ILE A 303 -5.21 -9.21 27.18
N ALA A 304 -4.10 -8.75 26.62
CA ALA A 304 -2.95 -9.55 26.26
C ALA A 304 -1.66 -8.73 26.42
N ASN A 305 -0.51 -9.41 26.53
CA ASN A 305 0.78 -8.73 26.49
C ASN A 305 0.94 -7.97 25.16
N THR A 306 1.87 -7.01 25.14
CA THR A 306 2.28 -6.35 23.91
C THR A 306 3.59 -6.96 23.43
N TYR A 307 3.58 -7.56 22.25
CA TYR A 307 4.73 -8.25 21.65
C TYR A 307 5.31 -7.39 20.54
N GLN A 308 6.53 -6.88 20.73
CA GLN A 308 7.31 -6.22 19.69
C GLN A 308 8.17 -7.28 19.02
N LEU A 309 7.92 -7.59 17.75
CA LEU A 309 8.83 -8.41 16.95
C LEU A 309 10.02 -7.58 16.48
N ASN A 310 9.77 -6.34 16.06
CA ASN A 310 10.82 -5.39 15.71
C ASN A 310 10.36 -3.95 15.99
N ASP A 311 11.31 -3.05 16.22
CA ASP A 311 11.06 -1.62 16.49
C ASP A 311 10.60 -0.85 15.24
N GLU A 312 11.13 -1.20 14.07
CA GLU A 312 10.63 -0.78 12.77
C GLU A 312 9.93 -1.95 12.07
N PRO A 313 8.67 -1.84 11.63
CA PRO A 313 7.99 -2.94 10.96
C PRO A 313 8.78 -3.45 9.76
N ILE A 314 9.04 -4.77 9.73
CA ILE A 314 9.76 -5.41 8.61
C ILE A 314 8.72 -6.00 7.66
N PRO A 315 8.66 -5.56 6.38
CA PRO A 315 7.70 -6.07 5.42
C PRO A 315 8.03 -7.49 4.98
N MET A 316 6.99 -8.30 4.78
CA MET A 316 7.05 -9.65 4.24
C MET A 316 6.28 -9.71 2.91
N GLN A 317 6.73 -10.55 1.98
CA GLN A 317 6.08 -10.80 0.71
C GLN A 317 4.74 -11.54 0.90
N THR A 318 4.72 -12.58 1.73
CA THR A 318 3.53 -13.39 2.03
C THR A 318 3.06 -13.22 3.47
N TYR A 319 1.86 -13.71 3.75
CA TYR A 319 1.29 -13.68 5.09
C TYR A 319 1.98 -14.71 6.01
N GLY A 320 2.25 -14.32 7.25
CA GLY A 320 2.47 -15.22 8.37
C GLY A 320 1.22 -15.33 9.24
N ASP A 321 1.04 -16.47 9.91
CA ASP A 321 -0.09 -16.72 10.80
C ASP A 321 0.31 -16.31 12.22
N LEU A 322 -0.43 -15.36 12.81
CA LEU A 322 -0.16 -14.77 14.12
C LEU A 322 -1.26 -15.14 15.10
N TYR A 323 -0.87 -15.61 16.28
CA TYR A 323 -1.75 -15.97 17.37
C TYR A 323 -1.29 -15.24 18.63
N ILE A 324 -2.22 -14.55 19.29
CA ILE A 324 -1.95 -13.87 20.57
C ILE A 324 -2.95 -14.36 21.61
N GLY A 325 -2.42 -14.87 22.72
CA GLY A 325 -3.19 -15.40 23.83
C GLY A 325 -3.90 -14.30 24.60
N VAL A 326 -5.20 -14.47 24.84
CA VAL A 326 -6.01 -13.62 25.72
C VAL A 326 -5.77 -14.03 27.16
N ARG A 327 -5.20 -13.12 27.96
CA ARG A 327 -4.91 -13.33 29.38
C ARG A 327 -6.11 -12.96 30.25
N ASN A 328 -6.68 -11.78 30.00
CA ASN A 328 -7.80 -11.24 30.76
C ASN A 328 -9.04 -11.16 29.87
N LYS A 329 -9.98 -12.09 30.06
CA LYS A 329 -11.25 -12.09 29.33
C LYS A 329 -12.22 -11.08 29.96
N THR A 330 -12.16 -9.84 29.48
CA THR A 330 -13.01 -8.72 29.92
C THR A 330 -14.47 -8.77 29.42
N VAL A 331 -14.77 -9.52 28.34
CA VAL A 331 -16.12 -9.65 27.78
C VAL A 331 -16.43 -11.10 27.41
N ALA A 332 -17.68 -11.53 27.58
CA ALA A 332 -18.10 -12.92 27.34
C ALA A 332 -18.09 -13.29 25.85
N ASP A 333 -18.60 -12.37 25.02
CA ASP A 333 -18.67 -12.51 23.57
C ASP A 333 -17.27 -12.43 22.94
N THR A 334 -16.81 -13.57 22.42
CA THR A 334 -15.46 -13.70 21.88
C THR A 334 -15.29 -13.04 20.51
N THR A 335 -16.38 -12.67 19.83
CA THR A 335 -16.31 -11.93 18.55
C THR A 335 -15.80 -10.50 18.69
N LYS A 336 -15.77 -10.01 19.93
CA LYS A 336 -15.32 -8.65 20.27
C LYS A 336 -13.81 -8.51 20.37
N TYR A 337 -13.07 -9.61 20.36
CA TYR A 337 -11.60 -9.59 20.46
C TYR A 337 -10.95 -9.53 19.09
N TYR A 338 -9.98 -8.64 18.93
CA TYR A 338 -9.22 -8.49 17.69
C TYR A 338 -7.73 -8.24 17.99
N ILE A 339 -6.85 -8.59 17.06
CA ILE A 339 -5.43 -8.23 17.13
C ILE A 339 -5.26 -6.81 16.63
N ALA A 340 -4.51 -6.01 17.38
CA ALA A 340 -4.16 -4.65 17.00
C ALA A 340 -2.65 -4.51 16.75
N GLY A 341 -2.28 -3.88 15.63
CA GLY A 341 -0.93 -3.38 15.41
C GLY A 341 -0.70 -2.08 16.19
N VAL A 342 0.46 -1.94 16.82
CA VAL A 342 0.83 -0.78 17.65
C VAL A 342 1.91 0.04 16.92
N GLY A 343 1.57 1.27 16.53
CA GLY A 343 2.50 2.19 15.91
C GLY A 343 3.49 2.81 16.92
N LYS A 344 4.54 3.47 16.42
CA LYS A 344 5.58 4.13 17.26
C LYS A 344 5.02 5.18 18.23
N ASN A 345 3.88 5.80 17.91
CA ASN A 345 3.17 6.77 18.76
C ASN A 345 2.16 6.14 19.73
N GLY A 346 2.11 4.80 19.82
CA GLY A 346 1.14 4.06 20.62
C GLY A 346 -0.26 3.98 20.00
N LYS A 347 -0.51 4.62 18.85
CA LYS A 347 -1.79 4.49 18.13
C LYS A 347 -1.92 3.05 17.65
N THR A 348 -3.09 2.48 17.87
CA THR A 348 -3.42 1.13 17.42
C THR A 348 -4.23 1.14 16.13
N THR A 349 -4.06 0.10 15.33
CA THR A 349 -4.87 -0.17 14.13
C THR A 349 -5.36 -1.61 14.21
N SER A 350 -6.65 -1.85 13.95
CA SER A 350 -7.17 -3.22 13.91
C SER A 350 -6.55 -4.00 12.76
N LEU A 351 -6.17 -5.25 13.06
CA LEU A 351 -5.78 -6.27 12.08
C LEU A 351 -6.83 -7.39 12.03
N GLY A 352 -8.00 -7.13 12.62
CA GLY A 352 -9.07 -8.10 12.81
C GLY A 352 -8.61 -9.34 13.60
N GLY A 353 -9.28 -10.45 13.34
CA GLY A 353 -8.89 -11.76 13.85
C GLY A 353 -10.09 -12.57 14.31
N LYS A 354 -9.85 -13.84 14.60
CA LYS A 354 -10.85 -14.76 15.12
C LYS A 354 -10.36 -15.35 16.43
N TYR A 355 -11.19 -15.27 17.45
CA TYR A 355 -10.92 -15.93 18.72
C TYR A 355 -11.16 -17.44 18.61
N ALA A 356 -10.18 -18.24 19.02
CA ALA A 356 -10.29 -19.69 19.16
C ALA A 356 -9.35 -20.18 20.27
N ASN A 357 -9.86 -21.04 21.16
CA ASN A 357 -9.08 -21.76 22.17
C ASN A 357 -8.15 -20.88 23.04
N GLY A 358 -8.61 -19.70 23.45
CA GLY A 358 -7.81 -18.78 24.28
C GLY A 358 -6.90 -17.83 23.49
N PHE A 359 -6.85 -17.94 22.17
CA PHE A 359 -6.05 -17.08 21.29
C PHE A 359 -6.94 -16.29 20.35
N VAL A 360 -6.49 -15.10 19.94
CA VAL A 360 -6.97 -14.44 18.73
C VAL A 360 -5.98 -14.74 17.62
N GLN A 361 -6.48 -15.16 16.47
CA GLN A 361 -5.70 -15.48 15.28
C GLN A 361 -5.95 -14.47 14.17
N THR A 362 -4.88 -13.97 13.54
CA THR A 362 -4.95 -13.20 12.28
C THR A 362 -3.77 -13.56 11.37
N ARG A 363 -3.70 -12.94 10.20
CA ARG A 363 -2.56 -13.05 9.28
C ARG A 363 -1.88 -11.70 9.11
N VAL A 364 -0.56 -11.67 9.21
CA VAL A 364 0.23 -10.43 9.11
C VAL A 364 1.24 -10.51 7.96
N ARG A 365 1.53 -9.37 7.32
CA ARG A 365 2.60 -9.24 6.30
C ARG A 365 3.70 -8.27 6.71
N GLU A 366 3.75 -7.94 7.98
CA GLU A 366 4.76 -7.06 8.57
C GLU A 366 5.11 -7.60 9.95
N LEU A 367 6.39 -7.57 10.30
CA LEU A 367 6.87 -7.94 11.64
C LEU A 367 7.00 -6.65 12.46
N GLY A 368 5.92 -6.28 13.14
CA GLY A 368 5.83 -5.06 13.96
C GLY A 368 5.53 -5.38 15.42
N THR A 369 4.73 -4.51 16.05
CA THR A 369 4.30 -4.65 17.45
C THR A 369 2.81 -4.97 17.50
N PHE A 370 2.42 -5.98 18.29
CA PHE A 370 1.05 -6.48 18.33
C PHE A 370 0.53 -6.67 19.76
N THR A 371 -0.77 -6.53 19.93
CA THR A 371 -1.51 -6.85 21.16
C THR A 371 -2.95 -7.27 20.81
N VAL A 372 -3.76 -7.65 21.80
CA VAL A 372 -5.20 -7.90 21.62
C VAL A 372 -5.98 -6.77 22.26
N LYS A 373 -7.02 -6.31 21.55
CA LYS A 373 -7.99 -5.33 22.01
C LYS A 373 -9.41 -5.89 21.94
N VAL A 374 -10.35 -5.16 22.52
CA VAL A 374 -11.77 -5.48 22.52
C VAL A 374 -12.55 -4.30 21.95
N ASP A 375 -13.50 -4.58 21.07
CA ASP A 375 -14.45 -3.60 20.55
C ASP A 375 -15.90 -4.06 20.80
N THR A 376 -16.61 -3.31 21.63
CA THR A 376 -18.04 -3.52 21.94
C THR A 376 -18.91 -2.34 21.54
N VAL A 377 -18.36 -1.33 20.86
CA VAL A 377 -19.04 -0.07 20.62
C VAL A 377 -19.55 -0.08 19.18
N PRO A 378 -20.88 0.02 18.95
CA PRO A 378 -21.40 0.08 17.59
C PRO A 378 -20.93 1.32 16.81
N PRO A 379 -20.79 1.21 15.48
CA PRO A 379 -20.57 2.36 14.62
C PRO A 379 -21.62 3.45 14.84
N GLN A 380 -21.16 4.70 14.95
CA GLN A 380 -22.06 5.84 15.08
C GLN A 380 -22.48 6.35 13.70
N ILE A 381 -23.79 6.45 13.50
CA ILE A 381 -24.40 6.93 12.25
C ILE A 381 -25.05 8.29 12.50
N THR A 382 -24.67 9.30 11.72
CA THR A 382 -25.25 10.65 11.82
C THR A 382 -25.79 11.11 10.48
N ALA A 383 -27.05 11.53 10.42
CA ALA A 383 -27.63 12.14 9.22
C ALA A 383 -27.02 13.52 8.97
N VAL A 384 -26.64 13.79 7.72
CA VAL A 384 -26.04 15.07 7.32
C VAL A 384 -27.09 15.93 6.64
N THR A 385 -27.48 17.01 7.30
CA THR A 385 -28.46 18.01 6.80
C THR A 385 -29.73 17.37 6.20
N PRO A 386 -30.45 16.52 6.95
CA PRO A 386 -31.63 15.81 6.44
C PRO A 386 -32.72 16.73 5.88
N GLU A 387 -32.82 17.95 6.39
CA GLU A 387 -33.72 19.01 5.90
C GLU A 387 -33.43 19.42 4.44
N ARG A 388 -32.24 19.10 3.91
CA ARG A 388 -31.83 19.38 2.52
C ARG A 388 -31.93 18.18 1.60
N TRP A 389 -32.28 16.99 2.09
CA TRP A 389 -32.30 15.78 1.25
C TRP A 389 -33.28 15.90 0.08
N ARG A 390 -34.45 16.52 0.31
CA ARG A 390 -35.45 16.79 -0.73
C ARG A 390 -34.93 17.70 -1.85
N SER A 391 -34.30 18.82 -1.48
CA SER A 391 -33.85 19.82 -2.44
C SER A 391 -32.59 19.38 -3.18
N THR A 392 -31.72 18.61 -2.52
CA THR A 392 -30.47 18.09 -3.11
C THR A 392 -30.67 16.76 -3.86
N GLY A 393 -31.75 16.03 -3.57
CA GLY A 393 -31.98 14.68 -4.06
C GLY A 393 -30.96 13.65 -3.56
N LYS A 394 -30.29 13.93 -2.44
CA LYS A 394 -29.25 13.07 -1.85
C LYS A 394 -29.56 12.79 -0.40
N ILE A 395 -29.54 11.51 -0.04
CA ILE A 395 -29.56 11.06 1.36
C ILE A 395 -28.11 10.82 1.77
N ILE A 396 -27.68 11.44 2.87
CA ILE A 396 -26.28 11.44 3.29
C ILE A 396 -26.18 11.10 4.77
N PHE A 397 -25.44 10.04 5.07
CA PHE A 397 -25.04 9.69 6.43
C PHE A 397 -23.53 9.81 6.57
N LYS A 398 -23.06 10.24 7.74
CA LYS A 398 -21.66 10.19 8.15
C LYS A 398 -21.48 9.04 9.14
N ILE A 399 -20.45 8.22 8.91
CA ILE A 399 -20.11 7.10 9.77
C ILE A 399 -18.88 7.44 10.60
N THR A 400 -18.93 7.14 11.89
CA THR A 400 -17.78 7.24 12.79
C THR A 400 -17.59 5.88 13.45
N GLU A 401 -16.44 5.27 13.14
CA GLU A 401 -15.95 4.04 13.77
C GLU A 401 -14.56 4.33 14.36
N LYS A 402 -14.27 3.83 15.56
CA LYS A 402 -13.12 4.24 16.37
C LYS A 402 -12.12 3.11 16.62
N GLU A 403 -12.57 1.87 16.73
CA GLU A 403 -11.74 0.76 17.19
C GLU A 403 -11.40 -0.20 16.05
N THR A 404 -12.40 -0.56 15.23
CA THR A 404 -12.25 -1.50 14.12
C THR A 404 -12.61 -0.86 12.77
N ASP A 405 -12.78 -1.67 11.72
CA ASP A 405 -13.25 -1.20 10.41
C ASP A 405 -14.74 -1.56 10.21
N ILE A 406 -15.37 -1.01 9.18
CA ILE A 406 -16.75 -1.35 8.81
C ILE A 406 -16.76 -2.62 7.97
N ALA A 407 -17.44 -3.66 8.46
CA ALA A 407 -17.61 -4.92 7.75
C ALA A 407 -18.72 -4.87 6.70
N SER A 408 -19.84 -4.18 7.01
CA SER A 408 -20.96 -4.09 6.09
C SER A 408 -21.92 -2.94 6.41
N TYR A 409 -22.72 -2.55 5.43
CA TYR A 409 -23.84 -1.65 5.62
C TYR A 409 -25.00 -2.00 4.68
N ARG A 410 -26.22 -1.65 5.08
CA ARG A 410 -27.43 -1.81 4.26
C ARG A 410 -28.36 -0.63 4.51
N GLY A 411 -28.82 0.00 3.43
CA GLY A 411 -29.77 1.10 3.52
C GLY A 411 -31.07 0.82 2.78
N THR A 412 -32.17 1.32 3.32
CA THR A 412 -33.51 1.15 2.74
C THR A 412 -34.30 2.46 2.73
N VAL A 413 -35.28 2.52 1.82
CA VAL A 413 -36.36 3.50 1.80
C VAL A 413 -37.68 2.74 1.78
N ASP A 414 -38.54 2.99 2.77
CA ASP A 414 -39.78 2.26 3.02
C ASP A 414 -39.58 0.73 3.08
N GLY A 415 -38.48 0.30 3.72
CA GLY A 415 -38.09 -1.11 3.85
C GLY A 415 -37.52 -1.75 2.59
N LYS A 416 -37.47 -1.05 1.46
CA LYS A 416 -36.88 -1.53 0.20
C LYS A 416 -35.44 -1.10 0.05
N TYR A 417 -34.56 -2.01 -0.38
CA TYR A 417 -33.15 -1.72 -0.60
C TYR A 417 -32.94 -0.57 -1.59
N VAL A 418 -31.96 0.29 -1.27
CA VAL A 418 -31.40 1.27 -2.21
C VAL A 418 -29.87 1.23 -2.19
N PRO A 419 -29.21 1.42 -3.34
CA PRO A 419 -27.76 1.30 -3.49
C PRO A 419 -27.04 2.53 -2.94
N PHE A 420 -26.93 2.59 -1.61
CA PHE A 420 -26.06 3.53 -0.92
C PHE A 420 -24.60 3.26 -1.27
N GLY A 421 -23.85 4.28 -1.67
CA GLY A 421 -22.43 4.19 -1.97
C GLY A 421 -21.56 4.80 -0.88
N TRP A 422 -20.44 4.16 -0.59
CA TRP A 422 -19.47 4.64 0.41
C TRP A 422 -18.42 5.59 -0.22
N GLU A 423 -18.39 6.83 0.25
CA GLU A 423 -17.34 7.82 -0.02
C GLU A 423 -16.25 7.76 1.06
N ILE A 424 -15.22 6.92 0.84
CA ILE A 424 -14.16 6.64 1.82
C ILE A 424 -13.39 7.88 2.29
N MET A 425 -13.19 8.88 1.42
CA MET A 425 -12.40 10.06 1.77
C MET A 425 -13.10 10.96 2.81
N THR A 426 -14.43 10.89 2.88
CA THR A 426 -15.23 11.72 3.79
C THR A 426 -15.96 10.89 4.85
N ASN A 427 -15.79 9.56 4.85
CA ASN A 427 -16.56 8.59 5.64
C ASN A 427 -18.07 8.86 5.57
N ARG A 428 -18.57 9.04 4.35
CA ARG A 428 -20.00 9.24 4.08
C ARG A 428 -20.58 8.08 3.32
N ILE A 429 -21.80 7.69 3.68
CA ILE A 429 -22.63 6.80 2.88
C ILE A 429 -23.71 7.67 2.22
N ILE A 430 -23.78 7.62 0.89
CA ILE A 430 -24.63 8.50 0.08
C ILE A 430 -25.52 7.69 -0.85
N TYR A 431 -26.80 8.04 -0.90
CA TYR A 431 -27.72 7.57 -1.93
C TYR A 431 -28.24 8.76 -2.74
N GLN A 432 -28.03 8.70 -4.06
CA GLN A 432 -28.65 9.62 -5.01
C GLN A 432 -30.07 9.13 -5.31
N VAL A 433 -31.08 9.89 -4.90
CA VAL A 433 -32.48 9.48 -5.00
C VAL A 433 -32.89 9.32 -6.46
N SER A 434 -33.24 8.09 -6.84
CA SER A 434 -33.81 7.78 -8.15
C SER A 434 -35.32 8.05 -8.16
N PRO A 435 -35.83 8.95 -9.02
CA PRO A 435 -37.27 9.22 -9.13
C PRO A 435 -38.07 8.01 -9.64
N LEU A 436 -37.39 7.05 -10.29
CA LEU A 436 -38.00 5.82 -10.78
C LEU A 436 -38.26 4.80 -9.66
N LYS A 437 -37.62 4.98 -8.49
CA LYS A 437 -37.68 4.03 -7.36
C LYS A 437 -38.29 4.66 -6.11
N VAL A 438 -38.11 5.96 -5.91
CA VAL A 438 -38.59 6.70 -4.74
C VAL A 438 -39.42 7.90 -5.20
N LYS A 439 -40.64 8.03 -4.66
CA LYS A 439 -41.59 9.06 -5.05
C LYS A 439 -41.20 10.41 -4.42
N LYS A 440 -41.10 11.46 -5.24
CA LYS A 440 -40.79 12.80 -4.71
C LYS A 440 -42.01 13.47 -4.07
N GLY A 441 -41.77 14.31 -3.09
CA GLY A 441 -42.73 15.17 -2.41
C GLY A 441 -43.61 14.48 -1.37
N VAL A 442 -43.34 13.21 -1.04
CA VAL A 442 -44.10 12.45 -0.03
C VAL A 442 -43.20 11.97 1.11
N LYS A 443 -43.82 11.62 2.24
CA LYS A 443 -43.12 11.09 3.41
C LYS A 443 -42.61 9.68 3.11
N HIS A 444 -41.36 9.43 3.50
CA HIS A 444 -40.66 8.16 3.41
C HIS A 444 -39.96 7.84 4.72
N THR A 445 -39.79 6.56 5.02
CA THR A 445 -38.95 6.08 6.13
C THR A 445 -37.62 5.60 5.57
N VAL A 446 -36.54 6.28 5.93
CA VAL A 446 -35.17 5.95 5.51
C VAL A 446 -34.45 5.26 6.65
N GLU A 447 -33.83 4.12 6.38
CA GLU A 447 -33.04 3.38 7.38
C GLU A 447 -31.64 3.09 6.84
N LEU A 448 -30.64 3.18 7.73
CA LEU A 448 -29.29 2.70 7.47
C LEU A 448 -28.82 1.86 8.66
N VAL A 449 -28.36 0.64 8.37
CA VAL A 449 -27.73 -0.28 9.31
C VAL A 449 -26.25 -0.41 8.93
N VAL A 450 -25.35 -0.31 9.89
CA VAL A 450 -23.90 -0.45 9.71
C VAL A 450 -23.36 -1.42 10.75
N THR A 451 -22.51 -2.35 10.32
CA THR A 451 -21.89 -3.37 11.18
C THR A 451 -20.37 -3.27 11.07
N ASP A 452 -19.66 -3.26 12.20
CA ASP A 452 -18.19 -3.31 12.24
C ASP A 452 -17.64 -4.74 12.14
N GLU A 453 -16.31 -4.88 12.07
CA GLU A 453 -15.60 -6.17 12.01
C GLU A 453 -15.75 -7.03 13.29
N CYS A 454 -16.14 -6.43 14.41
CA CYS A 454 -16.48 -7.13 15.65
C CYS A 454 -17.98 -7.44 15.77
N GLY A 455 -18.78 -7.18 14.73
CA GLY A 455 -20.20 -7.46 14.68
C GLY A 455 -21.09 -6.52 15.50
N ASN A 456 -20.59 -5.38 15.99
CA ASN A 456 -21.43 -4.38 16.63
C ASN A 456 -22.26 -3.65 15.55
N LYS A 457 -23.55 -3.41 15.83
CA LYS A 457 -24.51 -2.89 14.86
C LYS A 457 -25.04 -1.52 15.25
N GLY A 458 -24.77 -0.52 14.43
CA GLY A 458 -25.42 0.79 14.47
C GLY A 458 -26.65 0.81 13.57
N THR A 459 -27.73 1.47 13.98
CA THR A 459 -28.92 1.67 13.15
C THR A 459 -29.44 3.10 13.33
N ILE A 460 -29.86 3.72 12.23
CA ILE A 460 -30.59 4.98 12.25
C ILE A 460 -31.82 4.86 11.35
N THR A 461 -32.94 5.40 11.83
CA THR A 461 -34.20 5.47 11.08
C THR A 461 -34.70 6.90 11.11
N ILE A 462 -35.01 7.47 9.95
CA ILE A 462 -35.47 8.85 9.79
C ILE A 462 -36.67 8.89 8.88
N ASP A 463 -37.74 9.49 9.38
CA ASP A 463 -38.90 9.86 8.60
C ASP A 463 -38.67 11.24 7.96
N THR A 464 -38.69 11.32 6.64
CA THR A 464 -38.47 12.58 5.91
C THR A 464 -39.29 12.66 4.63
N ILE A 465 -39.44 13.87 4.08
CA ILE A 465 -40.04 14.07 2.76
C ILE A 465 -38.90 14.13 1.75
N LEU A 466 -38.88 13.23 0.77
CA LEU A 466 -37.83 13.16 -0.26
C LEU A 466 -38.23 13.82 -1.58
#